data_AF-A0A494R7I8-F1
#
_entry.id   AF-A0A494R7I8-F1
#
_cell.length_a   1.000
_cell.length_b   1.000
_cell.length_c   1.000
_cell.angle_alpha   90.00
_cell.angle_beta   90.00
_cell.angle_gamma   90.00
#
_symmetry.space_group_name_H-M   'P 1'
#
loop_
_entity.id
_entity.type
_entity.pdbx_description
1 polymer ?
#
loop_
_entity_poly.entity_id
_entity_poly.type
_entity_poly.pdbx_seq_one_letter_code
_entity_poly.pdbx_strand_id
1 'polypeptide(L)'
;MGLCDDSAADIKAVVYDFNPGRSGEYARNFLGHRKGKLVCDDYGGYQTCFALGVTKIGCMAHARQVLRVTRHQKSILAEQAFQLCLKTNKEMWTAI
;
A
#
# COMPACT_ATOMS: atom_id res chain seq x y z
N MET A 1 -9.88 -19.03 3.79
CA MET A 1 -8.89 -19.62 2.86
C MET A 1 -9.43 -19.46 1.44
N GLY A 2 -9.24 -18.27 0.86
CA GLY A 2 -9.65 -17.98 -0.52
C GLY A 2 -8.55 -18.45 -1.45
N LEU A 3 -8.77 -19.60 -2.10
CA LEU A 3 -7.87 -20.13 -3.12
C LEU A 3 -8.16 -19.40 -4.42
N CYS A 4 -7.30 -18.46 -4.81
CA CYS A 4 -7.09 -18.15 -6.21
C CYS A 4 -5.95 -19.07 -6.67
N ASP A 5 -6.28 -20.12 -7.42
CA ASP A 5 -5.26 -20.89 -8.11
C ASP A 5 -4.74 -20.07 -9.31
N ASP A 6 -3.49 -20.33 -9.71
CA ASP A 6 -2.87 -19.68 -10.86
C ASP A 6 -3.44 -20.17 -12.21
N SER A 7 -4.37 -21.14 -12.20
CA SER A 7 -5.04 -21.67 -13.40
C SER A 7 -6.24 -20.85 -13.87
N ALA A 8 -6.61 -19.78 -13.16
CA ALA A 8 -7.62 -18.79 -13.57
C ALA A 8 -7.02 -17.54 -14.22
N ALA A 9 -5.96 -17.69 -15.03
CA ALA A 9 -5.07 -16.62 -15.50
C ALA A 9 -5.72 -15.47 -16.32
N ASP A 10 -7.04 -15.46 -16.55
CA ASP A 10 -7.75 -14.37 -17.24
C ASP A 10 -8.93 -13.76 -16.45
N ILE A 11 -9.13 -14.15 -15.18
CA ILE A 11 -10.20 -13.56 -14.37
C ILE A 11 -9.69 -12.29 -13.68
N LYS A 12 -10.17 -11.13 -14.14
CA LYS A 12 -10.06 -9.86 -13.40
C LYS A 12 -11.05 -9.88 -12.23
N ALA A 13 -10.62 -10.39 -11.09
CA ALA A 13 -11.42 -10.43 -9.87
C ALA A 13 -11.00 -9.35 -8.88
N VAL A 14 -11.97 -8.85 -8.11
CA VAL A 14 -11.74 -8.09 -6.89
C VAL A 14 -12.05 -9.00 -5.72
N VAL A 15 -11.08 -9.20 -4.84
CA VAL A 15 -11.23 -10.07 -3.67
C VAL A 15 -11.30 -9.22 -2.41
N TYR A 16 -12.36 -9.41 -1.63
CA TYR A 16 -12.49 -8.85 -0.29
C TYR A 16 -12.25 -9.95 0.74
N ASP A 17 -11.36 -9.71 1.69
CA ASP A 17 -11.06 -10.63 2.78
C ASP A 17 -11.35 -9.96 4.12
N PHE A 18 -12.44 -10.36 4.77
CA PHE A 18 -12.89 -9.81 6.03
C PHE A 18 -12.27 -10.58 7.18
N ASN A 19 -11.57 -9.88 8.07
CA ASN A 19 -10.90 -10.45 9.23
C ASN A 19 -11.41 -9.79 10.52
N PRO A 20 -11.47 -10.53 11.65
CA PRO A 20 -11.94 -10.00 12.93
C PRO A 20 -10.99 -8.97 13.55
N GLY A 21 -9.81 -8.76 12.95
CA GLY A 21 -8.85 -7.77 13.39
C GLY A 21 -7.92 -7.31 12.28
N ARG A 22 -6.93 -6.51 12.67
CA ARG A 22 -5.95 -5.87 11.77
C ARG A 22 -4.50 -6.23 12.11
N SER A 23 -4.27 -7.42 12.67
CA SER A 23 -2.90 -7.94 12.82
C SER A 23 -2.25 -8.11 11.44
N GLY A 24 -0.93 -7.93 11.38
CA GLY A 24 -0.17 -8.19 10.15
C GLY A 24 -0.23 -9.65 9.68
N GLU A 25 -0.59 -10.58 10.57
CA GLU A 25 -0.83 -11.98 10.22
C GLU A 25 -1.94 -12.14 9.17
N TYR A 26 -3.04 -11.40 9.30
CA TYR A 26 -4.14 -11.46 8.33
C TYR A 26 -3.68 -11.02 6.94
N ALA A 27 -2.88 -9.94 6.86
CA ALA A 27 -2.32 -9.46 5.59
C ALA A 27 -1.38 -10.50 4.96
N ARG A 28 -0.55 -11.17 5.77
CA ARG A 28 0.35 -12.24 5.28
C ARG A 28 -0.41 -13.47 4.83
N ASN A 29 -1.44 -13.90 5.57
CA ASN A 29 -2.26 -15.04 5.20
C ASN A 29 -3.05 -14.76 3.92
N PHE A 30 -3.55 -13.53 3.75
CA PHE A 30 -4.22 -13.10 2.52
C PHE A 30 -3.26 -13.10 1.32
N LEU A 31 -2.12 -12.42 1.42
CA LEU A 31 -1.16 -12.32 0.31
C LEU A 31 -0.49 -13.68 0.00
N GLY A 32 -0.27 -14.50 1.02
CA GLY A 32 0.39 -15.79 0.89
C GLY A 32 1.82 -15.62 0.38
N HIS A 33 2.19 -16.45 -0.62
CA HIS A 33 3.51 -16.43 -1.26
C HIS A 33 3.63 -15.42 -2.42
N ARG A 34 2.54 -14.68 -2.72
CA ARG A 34 2.49 -13.78 -3.86
C ARG A 34 3.40 -12.59 -3.66
N LYS A 35 4.18 -12.28 -4.69
CA LYS A 35 5.09 -11.12 -4.75
C LYS A 35 4.54 -10.12 -5.76
N GLY A 36 4.52 -8.84 -5.41
CA GLY A 36 3.92 -7.81 -6.23
C GLY A 36 3.92 -6.45 -5.56
N LYS A 37 3.20 -5.50 -6.16
CA LYS A 37 3.05 -4.13 -5.65
C LYS A 37 1.82 -4.04 -4.75
N LEU A 38 1.99 -3.58 -3.51
CA LEU A 38 0.89 -3.33 -2.58
C LEU A 38 0.72 -1.83 -2.37
N VAL A 39 -0.42 -1.29 -2.80
CA VAL A 39 -0.84 0.07 -2.45
C VAL A 39 -1.40 0.06 -1.03
N CYS A 40 -0.72 0.70 -0.10
CA CYS A 40 -1.13 0.71 1.31
C CYS A 40 -1.09 2.12 1.92
N ASP A 41 -1.77 2.27 3.06
CA ASP A 41 -1.76 3.45 3.92
C ASP A 41 -0.54 3.54 4.85
N ASP A 42 0.40 2.59 4.73
CA ASP A 42 1.58 2.42 5.58
C ASP A 42 1.29 1.99 7.02
N TYR A 43 0.13 1.35 7.24
CA TYR A 43 -0.14 0.71 8.52
C TYR A 43 0.90 -0.36 8.86
N GLY A 44 1.37 -0.35 10.12
CA GLY A 44 2.47 -1.19 10.60
C GLY A 44 2.28 -2.70 10.40
N GLY A 45 1.03 -3.17 10.28
CA GLY A 45 0.73 -4.58 9.99
C GLY A 45 1.30 -5.09 8.66
N TYR A 46 1.59 -4.21 7.70
CA TYR A 46 2.16 -4.58 6.41
C TYR A 46 3.69 -4.69 6.39
N GLN A 47 4.39 -4.23 7.45
CA GLN A 47 5.85 -4.15 7.41
C GLN A 47 6.52 -5.50 7.16
N THR A 48 6.03 -6.57 7.81
CA THR A 48 6.54 -7.92 7.57
C THR A 48 6.29 -8.39 6.13
N CYS A 49 5.21 -7.96 5.47
CA CYS A 49 4.96 -8.30 4.07
C CYS A 49 6.05 -7.74 3.16
N PHE A 50 6.57 -6.53 3.46
CA PHE A 50 7.65 -5.93 2.67
C PHE A 50 8.97 -6.69 2.79
N ALA A 51 9.30 -7.15 4.00
CA ALA A 51 10.45 -8.01 4.23
C ALA A 51 10.35 -9.36 3.48
N LEU A 52 9.14 -9.82 3.18
CA LEU A 52 8.86 -11.05 2.44
C LEU A 52 8.82 -10.87 0.91
N GLY A 53 9.15 -9.68 0.40
CA GLY A 53 9.27 -9.41 -1.03
C GLY A 53 8.06 -8.74 -1.68
N VAL A 54 7.12 -8.21 -0.88
CA VAL A 54 6.08 -7.31 -1.38
C VAL A 54 6.67 -5.91 -1.55
N THR A 55 6.48 -5.30 -2.72
CA THR A 55 6.91 -3.93 -2.97
C THR A 55 5.87 -2.95 -2.45
N LYS A 56 6.27 -2.11 -1.50
CA LYS A 56 5.43 -1.03 -0.96
C LYS A 56 5.17 0.04 -2.01
N ILE A 57 3.90 0.40 -2.19
CA ILE A 57 3.44 1.57 -2.92
C ILE A 57 2.56 2.41 -1.99
N GLY A 58 2.81 3.72 -1.90
CA GLY A 58 2.06 4.60 -1.02
C GLY A 58 0.69 4.97 -1.60
N CYS A 59 -0.36 4.92 -0.78
CA CYS A 59 -1.71 5.30 -1.20
C CYS A 59 -1.82 6.80 -1.55
N MET A 60 -2.30 7.10 -2.77
CA MET A 60 -2.46 8.48 -3.25
C MET A 60 -3.49 9.29 -2.46
N ALA A 61 -4.51 8.64 -1.89
CA ALA A 61 -5.46 9.32 -1.01
C ALA A 61 -4.77 9.86 0.25
N HIS A 62 -3.88 9.05 0.85
CA HIS A 62 -3.09 9.46 2.01
C HIS A 62 -2.06 10.54 1.64
N ALA A 63 -1.39 10.41 0.50
CA ALA A 63 -0.44 11.43 0.02
C ALA A 63 -1.11 12.81 -0.22
N ARG A 64 -2.31 12.82 -0.82
CA ARG A 64 -3.08 14.08 -1.03
C ARG A 64 -3.48 14.75 0.27
N GLN A 65 -3.79 13.98 1.31
CA GLN A 65 -4.12 14.53 2.62
C GLN A 65 -2.90 15.21 3.27
N VAL A 66 -1.72 14.61 3.17
CA VAL A 66 -0.46 15.23 3.63
C VAL A 66 -0.17 16.52 2.86
N LEU A 67 -0.34 16.50 1.54
CA LEU A 67 -0.23 17.69 0.69
C LEU A 67 -1.14 18.83 1.12
N ARG A 68 -2.41 18.53 1.40
CA ARG A 68 -3.39 19.51 1.86
C ARG A 68 -2.96 20.15 3.18
N VAL A 69 -2.54 19.35 4.15
CA VAL A 69 -2.06 19.84 5.46
C VAL A 69 -0.83 20.73 5.27
N THR A 70 0.13 20.29 4.45
CA THR A 70 1.37 21.03 4.17
C THR A 70 1.10 22.42 3.60
N ARG A 71 0.19 22.52 2.60
CA ARG A 71 -0.17 23.79 1.97
C ARG A 71 -0.81 24.80 2.93
N HIS A 72 -1.56 24.35 3.93
CA HIS A 72 -2.21 25.25 4.89
C HIS A 72 -1.33 25.61 6.09
N GLN A 73 -0.37 24.76 6.46
CA GLN A 73 0.34 24.87 7.75
C GLN A 73 1.80 25.37 7.63
N LYS A 74 2.34 25.58 6.41
CA LYS A 74 3.74 26.01 6.14
C LYS A 74 4.79 25.25 6.99
N SER A 75 4.52 23.99 7.30
CA SER A 75 5.35 23.20 8.20
C SER A 75 6.49 22.52 7.44
N ILE A 76 7.72 22.68 7.93
CA ILE A 76 8.93 22.04 7.38
C ILE A 76 8.81 20.51 7.46
N LEU A 77 8.22 19.98 8.53
CA LEU A 77 7.99 18.53 8.68
C LEU A 77 6.99 18.00 7.64
N ALA A 78 5.97 18.80 7.34
CA ALA A 78 4.96 18.43 6.35
C ALA A 78 5.55 18.44 4.93
N GLU A 79 6.44 19.39 4.63
CA GLU A 79 7.22 19.40 3.38
C GLU A 79 8.15 18.18 3.26
N GLN A 80 8.87 17.83 4.33
CA GLN A 80 9.72 16.63 4.34
C GLN A 80 8.92 15.34 4.13
N ALA A 81 7.77 15.21 4.80
CA ALA A 81 6.85 14.08 4.62
C ALA A 81 6.33 14.02 3.16
N PHE A 82 6.03 15.17 2.56
CA PHE A 82 5.64 15.23 1.15
C PHE A 82 6.75 14.75 0.22
N GLN A 83 7.99 15.23 0.39
CA GLN A 83 9.14 14.80 -0.40
C GLN A 83 9.39 13.30 -0.28
N LEU A 84 9.16 12.72 0.91
CA LEU A 84 9.25 11.27 1.11
C LEU A 84 8.16 10.52 0.34
N CYS A 85 6.90 10.98 0.40
CA CYS A 85 5.80 10.41 -0.38
C CYS A 85 6.07 10.43 -1.89
N LEU A 86 6.67 11.50 -2.42
CA LEU A 86 7.05 11.59 -3.83
C LEU A 86 8.11 10.54 -4.19
N LYS A 87 9.13 10.35 -3.33
CA LYS A 87 10.20 9.37 -3.57
C LYS A 87 9.69 7.93 -3.60
N THR A 88 8.77 7.57 -2.71
CA THR A 88 8.20 6.22 -2.64
C THR A 88 7.21 5.91 -3.77
N ASN A 89 6.71 6.94 -4.47
CA ASN A 89 5.67 6.80 -5.50
C ASN A 89 6.13 7.23 -6.90
N LYS A 90 7.44 7.35 -7.16
CA LYS A 90 8.00 7.92 -8.41
C LYS A 90 7.38 7.34 -9.70
N GLU A 91 7.10 6.05 -9.74
CA GLU A 91 6.52 5.39 -10.93
C GLU A 91 5.01 5.64 -11.12
N MET A 92 4.28 6.07 -10.09
CA MET A 92 2.84 6.36 -10.20
C MET A 92 2.56 7.79 -10.69
N TRP A 93 3.43 8.75 -10.40
CA TRP A 93 3.22 10.16 -10.81
C TRP A 93 3.44 10.38 -12.31
N THR A 94 4.25 9.55 -12.96
CA THR A 94 4.45 9.59 -14.42
C THR A 94 3.34 8.92 -15.22
N ALA A 95 2.37 8.28 -14.55
CA ALA A 95 1.26 7.55 -15.15
C ALA A 95 -0.10 8.28 -15.05
N ILE A 96 -0.09 9.55 -14.61
CA ILE A 96 -1.24 10.47 -14.60
C ILE A 96 -0.83 11.69 -15.43
#